data_AF-A0A923PZX3-F1
#
_entry.id   AF-A0A923PZX3-F1
#
_cell.length_a   1.000
_cell.length_b   1.000
_cell.length_c   1.000
_cell.angle_alpha   90.00
_cell.angle_beta   90.00
_cell.angle_gamma   90.00
#
_symmetry.space_group_name_H-M   'P 1'
#
loop_
_entity.id
_entity.type
_entity.pdbx_description
1 polymer ?
#
loop_
_entity_poly.entity_id
_entity_poly.type
_entity_poly.pdbx_seq_one_letter_code
_entity_poly.pdbx_strand_id
1 'polypeptide(L)'
;SAKLAERVGVAHKVVALPWFKDFNRSSLLVESESVPTGTQVDIQSHQTSLQTAKSVWVPNRNGVFLNIGAAFAEALDAKIVIPGFNAEEATTFPDNSEAFMHQLTKSLAYSTANYVEVECATVKLEKTEIVKKGIALKVPWNLLWPCYFSGEKWCGECESCLRSARAFAAAGVDVGGLYAKSIY
;
A
#
# COMPACT_ATOMS: atom_id res chain seq x y z
N SER A 1 2.11 -4.56 11.23
CA SER A 1 0.64 -4.49 11.43
C SER A 1 0.19 -4.88 12.83
N ALA A 2 0.46 -6.10 13.34
CA ALA A 2 0.01 -6.52 14.68
C ALA A 2 0.38 -5.54 15.82
N LYS A 3 1.66 -5.14 15.91
CA LYS A 3 2.13 -4.16 16.92
C LYS A 3 1.46 -2.78 16.80
N LEU A 4 1.11 -2.35 15.58
CA LEU A 4 0.38 -1.09 15.37
C LEU A 4 -1.06 -1.22 15.85
N ALA A 5 -1.71 -2.33 15.51
CA ALA A 5 -3.09 -2.62 15.89
C ALA A 5 -3.24 -2.68 17.43
N GLU A 6 -2.33 -3.37 18.11
CA GLU A 6 -2.25 -3.42 19.57
C GLU A 6 -2.13 -2.01 20.18
N ARG A 7 -1.22 -1.19 19.64
CA ARG A 7 -1.00 0.18 20.13
C ARG A 7 -2.24 1.08 20.05
N VAL A 8 -3.08 0.89 19.03
CA VAL A 8 -4.30 1.70 18.84
C VAL A 8 -5.57 1.00 19.31
N GLY A 9 -5.44 -0.18 19.95
CA GLY A 9 -6.56 -0.91 20.53
C GLY A 9 -7.53 -1.53 19.51
N VAL A 10 -7.07 -1.85 18.30
CA VAL A 10 -7.93 -2.47 17.27
C VAL A 10 -7.60 -3.95 17.10
N ALA A 11 -8.63 -4.76 16.85
CA ALA A 11 -8.46 -6.18 16.59
C ALA A 11 -7.64 -6.41 15.31
N HIS A 12 -6.73 -7.39 15.34
CA HIS A 12 -5.89 -7.76 14.21
C HIS A 12 -6.16 -9.19 13.78
N LYS A 13 -6.47 -9.38 12.50
CA LYS A 13 -6.66 -10.70 11.90
C LYS A 13 -5.80 -10.82 10.66
N VAL A 14 -5.12 -11.96 10.53
CA VAL A 14 -4.36 -12.32 9.32
C VAL A 14 -5.20 -13.29 8.51
N VAL A 15 -5.39 -12.97 7.23
CA VAL A 15 -6.01 -13.86 6.23
C VAL A 15 -4.91 -14.32 5.29
N ALA A 16 -4.55 -15.59 5.36
CA ALA A 16 -3.53 -16.14 4.49
C ALA A 16 -4.09 -16.40 3.08
N LEU A 17 -3.38 -15.95 2.05
CA LEU A 17 -3.71 -16.18 0.64
C LEU A 17 -2.57 -16.92 -0.07
N PRO A 18 -2.19 -18.14 0.38
CA PRO A 18 -1.04 -18.84 -0.16
C PRO A 18 -1.18 -19.18 -1.65
N TRP A 19 -2.42 -19.31 -2.13
CA TRP A 19 -2.80 -19.61 -3.50
C TRP A 19 -2.63 -18.42 -4.47
N PHE A 20 -2.40 -17.21 -3.96
CA PHE A 20 -2.28 -16.01 -4.79
C PHE A 20 -1.06 -16.05 -5.72
N LYS A 21 -0.01 -16.77 -5.31
CA LYS A 21 1.21 -16.96 -6.12
C LYS A 21 1.04 -17.98 -7.24
N ASP A 22 0.07 -18.90 -7.13
CA ASP A 22 0.00 -20.09 -7.99
C ASP A 22 -0.34 -19.75 -9.45
N PHE A 23 -1.00 -18.61 -9.68
CA PHE A 23 -1.35 -18.11 -11.01
C PHE A 23 -0.71 -16.76 -11.34
N ASN A 24 0.06 -16.19 -10.41
CA ASN A 24 0.64 -14.85 -10.56
C ASN A 24 2.10 -14.94 -10.96
N ARG A 25 2.59 -13.96 -11.72
CA ARG A 25 3.99 -13.89 -12.16
C ARG A 25 4.71 -12.63 -11.72
N SER A 26 4.05 -11.76 -10.95
CA SER A 26 4.64 -10.53 -10.45
C SER A 26 5.94 -10.79 -9.70
N SER A 27 6.93 -9.93 -9.90
CA SER A 27 8.20 -9.92 -9.15
C SER A 27 8.02 -9.79 -7.63
N LEU A 28 6.84 -9.34 -7.16
CA LEU A 28 6.51 -9.30 -5.72
C LEU A 28 6.12 -10.68 -5.14
N LEU A 29 5.82 -11.67 -5.99
CA LEU A 29 5.30 -12.98 -5.59
C LEU A 29 6.15 -14.15 -6.10
N VAL A 30 6.87 -13.97 -7.21
CA VAL A 30 7.64 -15.02 -7.87
C VAL A 30 9.10 -14.62 -7.96
N GLU A 31 9.98 -15.46 -7.40
CA GLU A 31 11.43 -15.22 -7.33
C GLU A 31 12.14 -15.16 -8.70
N SER A 32 11.50 -15.67 -9.76
CA SER A 32 12.08 -15.68 -11.10
C SER A 32 12.14 -14.31 -11.77
N GLU A 33 11.44 -13.30 -11.25
CA GLU A 33 11.47 -11.93 -11.76
C GLU A 33 12.05 -10.98 -10.71
N SER A 34 12.95 -10.09 -11.12
CA SER A 34 13.57 -9.13 -10.21
C SER A 34 12.72 -7.87 -10.08
N VAL A 35 12.44 -7.47 -8.84
CA VAL A 35 11.84 -6.15 -8.54
C VAL A 35 12.81 -5.04 -9.00
N PRO A 36 12.35 -4.01 -9.73
CA PRO A 36 13.22 -2.92 -10.17
C PRO A 36 13.84 -2.15 -9.02
N THR A 37 15.14 -1.86 -9.13
CA THR A 37 15.92 -1.16 -8.09
C THR A 37 16.97 -0.21 -8.67
N GLY A 38 17.42 0.75 -7.87
CA GLY A 38 18.58 1.58 -8.19
C GLY A 38 18.35 2.40 -9.47
N THR A 39 19.26 2.27 -10.45
CA THR A 39 19.20 3.02 -11.72
C THR A 39 18.00 2.67 -12.61
N GLN A 40 17.31 1.57 -12.33
CA GLN A 40 16.07 1.20 -13.05
C GLN A 40 14.86 2.00 -12.58
N VAL A 41 14.95 2.65 -11.41
CA VAL A 41 13.85 3.36 -10.79
C VAL A 41 14.13 4.85 -10.83
N ASP A 42 13.16 5.61 -11.33
CA ASP A 42 13.16 7.07 -11.28
C ASP A 42 11.77 7.56 -10.88
N ILE A 43 11.65 8.04 -9.64
CA ILE A 43 10.39 8.54 -9.08
C ILE A 43 10.00 9.93 -9.59
N GLN A 44 10.89 10.62 -10.31
CA GLN A 44 10.60 11.90 -10.97
C GLN A 44 10.11 11.70 -12.40
N SER A 45 10.45 10.57 -13.04
CA SER A 45 9.98 10.20 -14.38
C SER A 45 8.71 9.34 -14.29
N HIS A 46 7.57 9.93 -14.65
CA HIS A 46 6.31 9.19 -14.74
C HIS A 46 6.38 8.04 -15.75
N GLN A 47 7.07 8.23 -16.87
CA GLN A 47 7.24 7.17 -17.87
C GLN A 47 8.05 5.99 -17.32
N THR A 48 9.13 6.26 -16.58
CA THR A 48 9.92 5.21 -15.93
C THR A 48 9.08 4.48 -14.89
N SER A 49 8.37 5.23 -14.04
CA SER A 49 7.46 4.67 -13.03
C SER A 49 6.38 3.77 -13.64
N LEU A 50 5.80 4.14 -14.79
CA LEU A 50 4.84 3.30 -15.51
C LEU A 50 5.44 2.00 -16.04
N GLN A 51 6.73 1.99 -16.42
CA GLN A 51 7.39 0.78 -16.88
C GLN A 51 7.74 -0.14 -15.70
N THR A 52 8.29 0.39 -14.62
CA THR A 52 8.62 -0.38 -13.42
C THR A 52 7.38 -0.95 -12.74
N ALA A 53 6.27 -0.19 -12.71
CA ALA A 53 4.98 -0.61 -12.15
C ALA A 53 4.47 -1.92 -12.76
N LYS A 54 4.73 -2.19 -14.05
CA LYS A 54 4.32 -3.45 -14.71
C LYS A 54 4.97 -4.68 -14.08
N SER A 55 6.21 -4.55 -13.60
CA SER A 55 6.96 -5.67 -13.00
C SER A 55 6.44 -6.02 -11.60
N VAL A 56 5.91 -5.02 -10.88
CA VAL A 56 5.37 -5.16 -9.53
C VAL A 56 3.84 -5.19 -9.49
N TRP A 57 3.19 -5.21 -10.65
CA TRP A 57 1.74 -5.37 -10.78
C TRP A 57 1.34 -6.79 -10.41
N VAL A 58 0.44 -6.91 -9.44
CA VAL A 58 -0.16 -8.18 -9.04
C VAL A 58 -1.61 -8.18 -9.56
N PRO A 59 -1.94 -9.00 -10.59
CA PRO A 59 -3.28 -9.11 -11.14
C PRO A 59 -4.42 -9.06 -10.11
N ASN A 60 -5.26 -8.02 -10.22
CA ASN A 60 -6.47 -7.78 -9.41
C ASN A 60 -6.28 -7.89 -7.88
N ARG A 61 -5.08 -7.57 -7.36
CA ARG A 61 -4.78 -7.71 -5.93
C ARG A 61 -5.71 -6.87 -5.06
N ASN A 62 -5.85 -5.58 -5.33
CA ASN A 62 -6.66 -4.69 -4.52
C ASN A 62 -8.15 -5.04 -4.60
N GLY A 63 -8.63 -5.49 -5.77
CA GLY A 63 -10.00 -5.98 -5.93
C GLY A 63 -10.29 -7.21 -5.06
N VAL A 64 -9.38 -8.19 -5.04
CA VAL A 64 -9.50 -9.36 -4.16
C VAL A 64 -9.47 -8.94 -2.68
N PHE A 65 -8.53 -8.08 -2.30
CA PHE A 65 -8.39 -7.64 -0.91
C PHE A 65 -9.62 -6.90 -0.41
N LEU A 66 -10.21 -6.02 -1.22
CA LEU A 66 -11.40 -5.27 -0.84
C LEU A 66 -12.64 -6.17 -0.78
N ASN A 67 -12.78 -7.16 -1.67
CA ASN A 67 -13.86 -8.15 -1.57
C ASN A 67 -13.76 -9.00 -0.29
N ILE A 68 -12.54 -9.43 0.07
CA ILE A 68 -12.30 -10.11 1.36
C ILE A 68 -12.67 -9.17 2.51
N GLY A 69 -12.18 -7.92 2.48
CA GLY A 69 -12.50 -6.90 3.48
C GLY A 69 -14.00 -6.67 3.63
N ALA A 70 -14.74 -6.64 2.53
CA ALA A 70 -16.19 -6.45 2.54
C ALA A 70 -16.93 -7.63 3.16
N ALA A 71 -16.50 -8.87 2.87
CA ALA A 71 -17.05 -10.06 3.52
C ALA A 71 -16.83 -10.04 5.05
N PHE A 72 -15.66 -9.54 5.50
CA PHE A 72 -15.41 -9.32 6.93
C PHE A 72 -16.28 -8.21 7.52
N ALA A 73 -16.41 -7.09 6.81
CA ALA A 73 -17.24 -5.98 7.27
C ALA A 73 -18.70 -6.42 7.45
N GLU A 74 -19.27 -7.10 6.45
CA GLU A 74 -20.63 -7.64 6.52
C GLU A 74 -20.80 -8.64 7.68
N ALA A 75 -19.89 -9.60 7.83
CA ALA A 75 -19.96 -10.59 8.92
C ALA A 75 -19.87 -9.96 10.33
N LEU A 76 -19.32 -8.74 10.43
CA LEU A 76 -19.21 -7.96 11.66
C LEU A 76 -20.30 -6.87 11.79
N ASP A 77 -21.25 -6.84 10.85
CA ASP A 77 -22.25 -5.75 10.68
C ASP A 77 -21.63 -4.34 10.57
N ALA A 78 -20.39 -4.26 10.09
CA ALA A 78 -19.74 -3.01 9.73
C ALA A 78 -20.13 -2.57 8.31
N LYS A 79 -20.13 -1.25 8.08
CA LYS A 79 -20.53 -0.64 6.81
C LYS A 79 -19.38 -0.21 5.91
N ILE A 80 -18.16 -0.08 6.46
CA ILE A 80 -17.06 0.60 5.77
C ILE A 80 -15.82 -0.29 5.80
N VAL A 81 -15.19 -0.42 4.63
CA VAL A 81 -13.83 -0.96 4.46
C VAL A 81 -12.90 0.21 4.12
N ILE A 82 -11.81 0.35 4.89
CA ILE A 82 -10.85 1.45 4.74
C ILE A 82 -9.51 0.94 4.19
N PRO A 83 -9.22 1.07 2.89
CA PRO A 83 -7.90 0.81 2.34
C PRO A 83 -6.93 1.99 2.57
N GLY A 84 -5.63 1.72 2.41
CA GLY A 84 -4.56 2.71 2.50
C GLY A 84 -4.10 3.26 1.13
N PHE A 85 -5.04 3.55 0.22
CA PHE A 85 -4.70 4.08 -1.12
C PHE A 85 -4.32 5.56 -1.08
N ASN A 86 -3.61 6.03 -2.09
CA ASN A 86 -3.13 7.40 -2.17
C ASN A 86 -3.03 7.91 -3.62
N ALA A 87 -2.93 9.22 -3.78
CA ALA A 87 -2.96 9.87 -5.09
C ALA A 87 -1.72 9.53 -5.93
N GLU A 88 -0.56 9.43 -5.28
CA GLU A 88 0.73 9.16 -5.92
C GLU A 88 0.74 7.79 -6.60
N GLU A 89 0.31 6.74 -5.89
CA GLU A 89 0.20 5.37 -6.43
C GLU A 89 -0.91 5.28 -7.49
N ALA A 90 -2.00 6.05 -7.37
CA ALA A 90 -3.09 6.04 -8.35
C ALA A 90 -2.65 6.51 -9.76
N THR A 91 -1.49 7.17 -9.88
CA THR A 91 -0.92 7.56 -11.18
C THR A 91 -0.41 6.37 -12.00
N THR A 92 0.06 5.30 -11.36
CA THR A 92 0.60 4.09 -12.00
C THR A 92 -0.27 2.86 -11.76
N PHE A 93 -1.05 2.86 -10.69
CA PHE A 93 -1.92 1.76 -10.26
C PHE A 93 -3.39 2.23 -10.21
N PRO A 94 -4.18 1.99 -11.27
CA PRO A 94 -5.55 2.51 -11.34
C PRO A 94 -6.47 1.95 -10.25
N ASP A 95 -6.13 0.81 -9.66
CA ASP A 95 -6.81 0.17 -8.53
C ASP A 95 -6.53 0.82 -7.16
N ASN A 96 -5.88 1.99 -7.15
CA ASN A 96 -5.75 2.88 -5.99
C ASN A 96 -6.62 4.15 -6.12
N SER A 97 -7.31 4.34 -7.26
CA SER A 97 -8.04 5.58 -7.56
C SER A 97 -9.39 5.70 -6.84
N GLU A 98 -9.87 6.94 -6.66
CA GLU A 98 -11.23 7.24 -6.19
C GLU A 98 -12.29 6.63 -7.13
N ALA A 99 -12.04 6.65 -8.44
CA ALA A 99 -12.91 6.05 -9.44
C ALA A 99 -13.07 4.54 -9.23
N PHE A 100 -11.97 3.82 -8.98
CA PHE A 100 -12.01 2.39 -8.68
C PHE A 100 -12.82 2.09 -7.42
N MET A 101 -12.56 2.80 -6.31
CA MET A 101 -13.32 2.60 -5.07
C MET A 101 -14.82 2.88 -5.25
N HIS A 102 -15.18 3.95 -5.96
CA HIS A 102 -16.58 4.27 -6.23
C HIS A 102 -17.29 3.18 -7.05
N GLN A 103 -16.64 2.62 -8.08
CA GLN A 103 -17.20 1.51 -8.83
C GLN A 103 -17.30 0.24 -7.99
N LEU A 104 -16.31 -0.02 -7.13
CA LEU A 104 -16.35 -1.17 -6.25
C LEU A 104 -17.46 -1.06 -5.21
N THR A 105 -17.66 0.11 -4.57
CA THR A 105 -18.79 0.36 -3.66
C THR A 105 -20.13 0.06 -4.35
N LYS A 106 -20.31 0.48 -5.61
CA LYS A 106 -21.52 0.14 -6.37
C LYS A 106 -21.68 -1.36 -6.60
N SER A 107 -20.57 -2.07 -6.84
CA SER A 107 -20.59 -3.53 -6.97
C SER A 107 -20.94 -4.21 -5.64
N LEU A 108 -20.38 -3.73 -4.53
CA LEU A 108 -20.60 -4.29 -3.19
C LEU A 108 -22.05 -4.14 -2.72
N ALA A 109 -22.77 -3.11 -3.20
CA ALA A 109 -24.20 -2.98 -2.95
C ALA A 109 -25.05 -4.16 -3.46
N TYR A 110 -24.53 -4.96 -4.41
CA TYR A 110 -25.17 -6.17 -4.90
C TYR A 110 -24.65 -7.46 -4.26
N SER A 111 -23.44 -7.43 -3.70
CA SER A 111 -22.77 -8.61 -3.14
C SER A 111 -22.68 -8.61 -1.62
N THR A 112 -23.25 -7.61 -0.96
CA THR A 112 -23.41 -7.53 0.50
C THR A 112 -24.83 -7.08 0.83
N ALA A 113 -25.49 -7.78 1.74
CA ALA A 113 -26.84 -7.49 2.23
C ALA A 113 -26.89 -6.18 3.03
N ASN A 114 -25.78 -5.77 3.62
CA ASN A 114 -25.69 -4.60 4.47
C ASN A 114 -25.09 -3.37 3.74
N TYR A 115 -24.87 -3.46 2.42
CA TYR A 115 -24.37 -2.41 1.53
C TYR A 115 -23.01 -1.84 1.96
N VAL A 116 -22.00 -2.71 2.10
CA VAL A 116 -20.65 -2.28 2.45
C VAL A 116 -20.11 -1.27 1.44
N GLU A 117 -19.51 -0.19 1.94
CA GLU A 117 -18.84 0.85 1.17
C GLU A 117 -17.32 0.83 1.38
N VAL A 118 -16.59 1.35 0.39
CA VAL A 118 -15.15 1.57 0.47
C VAL A 118 -14.87 3.05 0.62
N GLU A 119 -14.24 3.44 1.74
CA GLU A 119 -13.83 4.81 2.02
C GLU A 119 -12.34 4.91 2.28
N CYS A 120 -11.67 5.96 1.82
CA CYS A 120 -10.23 6.11 2.02
C CYS A 120 -9.86 7.56 2.35
N ALA A 121 -9.35 7.78 3.57
CA ALA A 121 -8.94 9.10 4.04
C ALA A 121 -7.71 9.66 3.31
N THR A 122 -6.94 8.80 2.64
CA THR A 122 -5.65 9.16 2.02
C THR A 122 -5.68 9.20 0.49
N VAL A 123 -6.80 8.84 -0.16
CA VAL A 123 -6.86 8.69 -1.62
C VAL A 123 -6.48 9.95 -2.41
N LYS A 124 -6.75 11.14 -1.85
CA LYS A 124 -6.42 12.44 -2.48
C LYS A 124 -5.07 13.02 -2.04
N LEU A 125 -4.31 12.26 -1.27
CA LEU A 125 -3.07 12.74 -0.66
C LEU A 125 -1.85 12.15 -1.36
N GLU A 126 -0.83 12.98 -1.53
CA GLU A 126 0.53 12.55 -1.82
C GLU A 126 1.19 11.98 -0.57
N LYS A 127 2.23 11.14 -0.74
CA LYS A 127 2.91 10.50 0.40
C LYS A 127 3.53 11.51 1.36
N THR A 128 3.97 12.68 0.86
CA THR A 128 4.45 13.81 1.66
C THR A 128 3.37 14.34 2.62
N GLU A 129 2.12 14.42 2.17
CA GLU A 129 0.98 14.87 2.98
C GLU A 129 0.56 13.81 4.00
N ILE A 130 0.63 12.53 3.62
CA ILE A 130 0.39 11.40 4.52
C ILE A 130 1.41 11.40 5.67
N VAL A 131 2.70 11.59 5.37
CA VAL A 131 3.74 11.71 6.41
C VAL A 131 3.48 12.90 7.32
N LYS A 132 3.13 14.08 6.77
CA LYS A 132 2.77 15.25 7.59
C LYS A 132 1.61 14.97 8.55
N LYS A 133 0.56 14.29 8.09
CA LYS A 133 -0.55 13.85 8.96
C LYS A 133 -0.08 12.86 10.02
N GLY A 134 0.78 11.91 9.65
CA GLY A 134 1.34 10.93 10.58
C GLY A 134 2.21 11.56 11.68
N ILE A 135 2.88 12.68 11.42
CA ILE A 135 3.58 13.47 12.45
C ILE A 135 2.58 13.98 13.49
N ALA A 136 1.48 14.60 13.06
CA ALA A 136 0.44 15.10 13.97
C ALA A 136 -0.18 13.98 14.81
N LEU A 137 -0.30 12.78 14.22
CA LEU A 137 -0.81 11.57 14.88
C LEU A 137 0.25 10.80 15.68
N LYS A 138 1.51 11.26 15.72
CA LYS A 138 2.63 10.61 16.41
C LYS A 138 2.81 9.14 16.01
N VAL A 139 2.74 8.86 14.70
CA VAL A 139 2.89 7.51 14.15
C VAL A 139 4.30 6.96 14.47
N PRO A 140 4.40 5.72 15.00
CA PRO A 140 5.70 5.09 15.27
C PRO A 140 6.33 4.57 13.96
N TRP A 141 7.18 5.38 13.34
CA TRP A 141 7.78 5.10 12.03
C TRP A 141 8.55 3.78 11.96
N ASN A 142 9.16 3.36 13.07
CA ASN A 142 9.90 2.10 13.21
C ASN A 142 9.00 0.84 13.18
N LEU A 143 7.67 1.00 13.23
CA LEU A 143 6.71 -0.09 13.07
C LEU A 143 6.11 -0.17 11.65
N LEU A 144 6.49 0.74 10.76
CA LEU A 144 6.04 0.76 9.37
C LEU A 144 6.96 -0.07 8.47
N TRP A 145 6.43 -0.47 7.32
CA TRP A 145 7.18 -1.19 6.30
C TRP A 145 6.74 -0.76 4.90
N PRO A 146 7.47 0.18 4.25
CA PRO A 146 7.19 0.58 2.88
C PRO A 146 7.90 -0.31 1.84
N CYS A 147 8.92 -1.07 2.24
CA CYS A 147 9.79 -1.79 1.29
C CYS A 147 9.08 -2.96 0.60
N TYR A 148 9.35 -3.15 -0.69
CA TYR A 148 8.86 -4.30 -1.45
C TYR A 148 9.53 -5.63 -1.05
N PHE A 149 10.73 -5.55 -0.48
CA PHE A 149 11.43 -6.71 0.03
C PHE A 149 11.08 -6.91 1.51
N SER A 150 11.05 -8.16 1.96
CA SER A 150 11.13 -8.50 3.37
C SER A 150 12.59 -8.44 3.85
N GLY A 151 12.81 -8.05 5.10
CA GLY A 151 14.14 -8.03 5.70
C GLY A 151 14.13 -7.36 7.06
N GLU A 152 15.31 -7.02 7.58
CA GLU A 152 15.45 -6.28 8.83
C GLU A 152 15.31 -4.76 8.64
N LYS A 153 15.76 -4.26 7.47
CA LYS A 153 15.75 -2.84 7.10
C LYS A 153 15.13 -2.65 5.71
N TRP A 154 14.64 -1.45 5.45
CA TRP A 154 14.11 -1.05 4.15
C TRP A 154 15.26 -0.96 3.13
N CYS A 155 15.14 -1.58 1.96
CA CYS A 155 16.29 -1.71 1.03
C CYS A 155 16.90 -0.37 0.59
N GLY A 156 16.07 0.67 0.49
CA GLY A 156 16.50 2.02 0.12
C GLY A 156 16.63 2.28 -1.38
N GLU A 157 16.24 1.33 -2.23
CA GLU A 157 16.46 1.42 -3.67
C GLU A 157 15.27 0.99 -4.53
N CYS A 158 14.24 0.36 -3.95
CA CYS A 158 13.00 0.13 -4.67
C CYS A 158 12.14 1.40 -4.70
N GLU A 159 11.21 1.47 -5.64
CA GLU A 159 10.37 2.65 -5.85
C GLU A 159 9.62 3.09 -4.59
N SER A 160 9.00 2.16 -3.86
CA SER A 160 8.30 2.51 -2.62
C SER A 160 9.25 3.05 -1.53
N CYS A 161 10.48 2.53 -1.42
CA CYS A 161 11.50 3.08 -0.51
C CYS A 161 11.88 4.51 -0.91
N LEU A 162 12.16 4.76 -2.19
CA LEU A 162 12.55 6.09 -2.68
C LEU A 162 11.43 7.12 -2.49
N ARG A 163 10.17 6.77 -2.80
CA ARG A 163 9.00 7.63 -2.53
C ARG A 163 8.84 7.92 -1.04
N SER A 164 9.08 6.93 -0.18
CA SER A 164 8.99 7.09 1.28
C SER A 164 10.10 7.99 1.82
N ALA A 165 11.33 7.82 1.36
CA ALA A 165 12.46 8.66 1.76
C ALA A 165 12.25 10.11 1.34
N ARG A 166 11.80 10.35 0.10
CA ARG A 166 11.39 11.69 -0.36
C ARG A 166 10.36 12.32 0.58
N ALA A 167 9.35 11.55 0.97
CA ALA A 167 8.28 12.03 1.84
C ALA A 167 8.77 12.35 3.27
N PHE A 168 9.60 11.50 3.87
CA PHE A 168 10.18 11.75 5.18
C PHE A 168 11.16 12.92 5.19
N ALA A 169 12.01 13.03 4.17
CA ALA A 169 12.93 14.16 3.99
C ALA A 169 12.17 15.48 3.90
N ALA A 170 11.13 15.54 3.07
CA ALA A 170 10.28 16.73 2.90
C ALA A 170 9.53 17.13 4.18
N ALA A 171 9.38 16.20 5.13
CA ALA A 171 8.71 16.44 6.40
C ALA A 171 9.69 16.59 7.58
N GLY A 172 11.01 16.55 7.33
CA GLY A 172 12.04 16.67 8.36
C GLY A 172 12.09 15.51 9.36
N VAL A 173 11.64 14.32 8.96
CA VAL A 173 11.62 13.13 9.81
C VAL A 173 12.86 12.29 9.55
N ASP A 174 13.68 12.09 10.58
CA ASP A 174 14.82 11.19 10.50
C ASP A 174 14.39 9.73 10.63
N VAL A 175 14.55 8.99 9.54
CA VAL A 175 14.33 7.54 9.43
C VAL A 175 15.55 6.83 8.84
N GLY A 176 16.72 7.50 8.78
CA GLY A 176 17.91 6.96 8.11
C GLY A 176 18.32 5.59 8.65
N GLY A 177 18.23 5.40 9.97
CA GLY A 177 18.53 4.13 10.63
C GLY A 177 17.66 2.93 10.22
N LEU A 178 16.50 3.18 9.59
CA LEU A 178 15.57 2.16 9.12
C LEU A 178 15.92 1.63 7.71
N TYR A 179 16.80 2.31 6.98
CA TYR A 179 17.24 1.90 5.65
C TYR A 179 18.56 1.10 5.68
N ALA A 180 18.67 0.13 4.77
CA ALA A 180 19.87 -0.67 4.57
C ALA A 180 20.95 0.09 3.78
N LYS A 181 20.54 0.85 2.76
CA LYS A 181 21.40 1.74 1.97
C LYS A 181 21.15 3.20 2.37
N SER A 182 22.20 4.02 2.35
CA SER A 182 22.04 5.46 2.58
C SER A 182 21.14 6.05 1.49
N ILE A 183 20.16 6.86 1.89
CA ILE A 183 19.28 7.59 0.97
C ILE A 183 19.70 9.06 0.82
N TYR A 184 20.79 9.45 1.50
CA TYR A 184 21.36 10.79 1.53
C TYR A 184 22.87 10.73 1.30
#